data_AF-A0A5K4FAW3-F1
#
_entry.id   AF-A0A5K4FAW3-F1
#
_cell.length_a   1.000
_cell.length_b   1.000
_cell.length_c   1.000
_cell.angle_alpha   90.00
_cell.angle_beta   90.00
_cell.angle_gamma   90.00
#
_symmetry.space_group_name_H-M   'P 1'
#
loop_
_entity.id
_entity.type
_entity.pdbx_description
1 polymer ?
#
loop_
_entity_poly.entity_id
_entity_poly.type
_entity_poly.pdbx_seq_one_letter_code
_entity_poly.pdbx_strand_id
1 'polypeptide(L)'
;MSRLYPADTRSQKVLEEQYEKETISQLNWFLKCQQAKNINHDNTSITPSTIVDPSLPKHSSKSLPKSNTEDQEDLTEQSNEIHLTDNVIKEQNHIDTIELDMYKPSNDVLKLLYDGISKEGKGRSRYLHDRYKLNLEDKFQFPVLSSMEYGWGHADLISKSTAQSRKFGRQCVIEDSFYRRTGIPFKHGAGMLGLDKYSF
;
A
#
# COMPACT_ATOMS: atom_id res chain seq x y z
N MET A 1 -12.66 22.13 -0.34
CA MET A 1 -12.48 20.98 -1.25
C MET A 1 -12.78 19.72 -0.47
N SER A 2 -13.86 19.02 -0.83
CA SER A 2 -14.39 17.87 -0.10
C SER A 2 -13.45 16.66 -0.23
N ARG A 3 -13.15 16.01 0.89
CA ARG A 3 -12.27 14.83 1.02
C ARG A 3 -12.97 13.52 0.61
N LEU A 4 -13.83 13.55 -0.40
CA LEU A 4 -14.62 12.39 -0.84
C LEU A 4 -13.93 11.54 -1.91
N TYR A 5 -12.72 11.91 -2.35
CA TYR A 5 -11.94 11.05 -3.24
C TYR A 5 -11.31 9.90 -2.42
N PRO A 6 -11.38 8.64 -2.89
CA PRO A 6 -10.66 7.51 -2.32
C PRO A 6 -9.15 7.69 -2.52
N ALA A 7 -8.56 8.58 -1.73
CA ALA A 7 -7.14 8.95 -1.82
C ALA A 7 -6.24 7.93 -1.10
N ASP A 8 -6.82 7.00 -0.35
CA ASP A 8 -6.09 5.95 0.35
C ASP A 8 -5.75 4.79 -0.62
N THR A 9 -4.55 4.23 -0.49
CA THR A 9 -4.06 3.15 -1.35
C THR A 9 -4.97 1.92 -1.28
N ARG A 10 -5.53 1.61 -0.11
CA ARG A 10 -6.44 0.47 0.07
C ARG A 10 -7.69 0.65 -0.79
N SER A 11 -8.28 1.84 -0.75
CA SER A 11 -9.46 2.15 -1.57
C SER A 11 -9.15 2.13 -3.07
N GLN A 12 -7.96 2.59 -3.48
CA GLN A 12 -7.50 2.51 -4.87
C GLN A 12 -7.32 1.06 -5.32
N LYS A 13 -6.70 0.21 -4.50
CA LYS A 13 -6.52 -1.22 -4.79
C LYS A 13 -7.84 -1.98 -4.87
N VAL A 14 -8.80 -1.67 -4.02
CA VAL A 14 -10.15 -2.26 -4.09
C VAL A 14 -10.82 -1.89 -5.42
N LEU A 15 -10.70 -0.64 -5.86
CA LEU A 15 -11.22 -0.21 -7.16
C LEU A 15 -10.49 -0.87 -8.33
N GLU A 16 -9.16 -0.92 -8.28
CA GLU A 16 -8.32 -1.61 -9.27
C GLU A 16 -8.74 -3.09 -9.40
N GLU A 17 -8.84 -3.80 -8.28
CA GLU A 17 -9.30 -5.19 -8.23
C GLU A 17 -10.71 -5.35 -8.82
N GLN A 18 -11.61 -4.40 -8.55
CA GLN A 18 -12.95 -4.41 -9.14
C GLN A 18 -12.90 -4.30 -10.67
N TYR A 19 -12.12 -3.37 -11.21
CA TYR A 19 -11.95 -3.19 -12.65
C TYR A 19 -11.28 -4.40 -13.32
N GLU A 20 -10.27 -5.00 -12.68
CA GLU A 20 -9.62 -6.21 -13.17
C GLU A 20 -10.60 -7.39 -13.24
N LYS A 21 -11.37 -7.61 -12.17
CA LYS A 21 -12.40 -8.67 -12.14
C LYS A 21 -13.45 -8.47 -13.22
N GLU A 22 -13.91 -7.25 -13.43
CA GLU A 22 -14.85 -6.93 -14.50
C GLU A 22 -14.24 -7.22 -15.88
N THR A 23 -13.02 -6.75 -16.13
CA THR A 23 -12.30 -6.95 -17.40
C THR A 23 -12.08 -8.43 -17.70
N ILE A 24 -11.63 -9.21 -16.71
CA ILE A 24 -11.46 -10.65 -16.82
C ILE A 24 -12.80 -11.33 -17.10
N SER A 25 -13.88 -10.91 -16.43
CA SER A 25 -15.22 -11.45 -16.64
C SER A 25 -15.74 -11.16 -18.06
N GLN A 26 -15.55 -9.94 -18.57
CA GLN A 26 -15.90 -9.56 -19.93
C GLN A 26 -15.11 -10.37 -20.97
N LEU A 27 -13.80 -10.56 -20.75
CA LEU A 27 -12.94 -11.36 -21.63
C LEU A 27 -13.37 -12.83 -21.65
N ASN A 28 -13.61 -13.42 -20.47
CA ASN A 28 -14.11 -14.79 -20.35
C ASN A 28 -15.45 -14.96 -21.06
N TRP A 29 -16.38 -14.01 -20.88
CA TRP A 29 -17.65 -13.99 -21.58
C TRP A 29 -17.47 -13.93 -23.11
N PHE A 30 -16.56 -13.08 -23.59
CA PHE A 30 -16.26 -12.94 -25.01
C PHE A 30 -15.69 -14.23 -25.62
N LEU A 31 -14.70 -14.85 -24.95
CA LEU A 31 -14.14 -16.13 -25.38
C LEU A 31 -15.23 -17.22 -25.43
N LYS A 32 -16.13 -17.23 -24.45
CA LYS A 32 -17.26 -18.14 -24.42
C LYS A 32 -18.23 -17.92 -25.59
N CYS A 33 -18.52 -16.65 -25.91
CA CYS A 33 -19.30 -16.28 -27.09
C CYS A 33 -18.63 -16.73 -28.39
N GLN A 34 -17.30 -16.60 -28.51
CA GLN A 34 -16.56 -17.07 -29.68
C GLN A 34 -16.60 -18.60 -29.82
N GLN A 35 -16.41 -19.32 -28.71
CA GLN A 35 -16.53 -20.79 -28.70
C GLN A 35 -17.93 -21.23 -29.14
N ALA A 36 -18.98 -20.57 -28.63
CA ALA A 36 -20.36 -20.84 -29.04
C ALA A 36 -20.62 -20.52 -30.53
N LYS A 37 -19.98 -19.48 -31.10
CA LYS A 37 -20.02 -19.18 -32.54
C LYS A 37 -19.34 -20.24 -33.39
N ASN A 38 -18.21 -20.77 -32.94
CA ASN A 38 -17.48 -21.81 -33.66
C ASN A 38 -18.21 -23.16 -33.66
N ILE A 39 -18.99 -23.46 -32.61
CA ILE A 39 -19.82 -24.67 -32.50
C ILE A 39 -21.09 -24.54 -33.35
N ASN A 40 -21.75 -23.38 -33.32
CA ASN A 40 -22.96 -23.11 -34.09
C ASN A 40 -22.59 -22.60 -35.49
N HIS A 41 -22.16 -23.52 -36.37
CA HIS A 41 -21.80 -23.21 -37.75
C HIS A 41 -23.01 -22.85 -38.64
N ASP A 42 -24.22 -23.18 -38.18
CA ASP A 42 -25.49 -22.82 -38.80
C ASP A 42 -25.97 -21.47 -38.23
N ASN A 43 -26.59 -20.64 -39.08
CA ASN A 43 -27.03 -19.23 -38.87
C ASN A 43 -28.05 -19.01 -37.72
N THR A 44 -28.03 -19.82 -36.68
CA THR A 44 -28.86 -19.72 -35.48
C THR A 44 -28.36 -18.57 -34.60
N SER A 45 -29.24 -17.61 -34.33
CA SER A 45 -28.98 -16.49 -33.42
C SER A 45 -28.58 -17.01 -32.03
N ILE A 46 -27.35 -16.72 -31.63
CA ILE A 46 -26.83 -17.11 -30.31
C ILE A 46 -27.45 -16.19 -29.26
N THR A 47 -28.37 -16.72 -28.48
CA THR A 47 -28.97 -16.00 -27.36
C THR A 47 -28.11 -16.17 -26.10
N PRO A 48 -28.04 -15.17 -25.19
CA PRO A 48 -27.23 -15.26 -23.98
C PRO A 48 -27.59 -16.47 -23.11
N SER A 49 -28.84 -16.94 -23.16
CA SER A 49 -29.28 -18.15 -22.46
C SER A 49 -28.62 -19.45 -22.96
N THR A 50 -28.13 -19.50 -24.20
CA THR A 50 -27.39 -20.66 -24.73
C THR A 50 -25.92 -20.68 -24.32
N ILE A 51 -25.37 -19.52 -23.94
CA ILE A 51 -23.97 -19.34 -23.56
C ILE A 51 -23.80 -19.48 -22.05
N VAL A 52 -24.79 -19.12 -21.22
CA VAL A 52 -24.65 -19.17 -19.75
C VAL A 52 -24.54 -20.62 -19.25
N ASP A 53 -23.55 -20.92 -18.40
CA ASP A 53 -23.44 -22.25 -17.78
C ASP A 53 -24.60 -22.48 -16.81
N PRO A 54 -25.28 -23.62 -16.85
CA PRO A 54 -26.31 -23.94 -15.87
C PRO A 54 -25.62 -24.49 -14.61
N SER A 55 -25.04 -23.62 -13.80
CA SER A 55 -24.90 -23.81 -12.34
C SER A 55 -24.06 -22.70 -11.72
N LEU A 56 -24.72 -21.80 -11.00
CA LEU A 56 -24.05 -21.16 -9.86
C LEU A 56 -23.88 -22.23 -8.77
N PRO A 57 -22.71 -22.36 -8.14
CA PRO A 57 -22.61 -23.14 -6.91
C PRO A 57 -23.63 -22.57 -5.92
N LYS A 58 -24.40 -23.42 -5.25
CA LYS A 58 -25.30 -22.99 -4.16
C LYS A 58 -24.43 -22.44 -3.01
N HIS A 59 -24.09 -21.16 -3.05
CA HIS A 59 -23.48 -20.49 -1.92
C HIS A 59 -24.56 -20.46 -0.84
N SER A 60 -24.33 -21.18 0.26
CA SER A 60 -25.15 -21.03 1.47
C SER A 60 -25.17 -19.55 1.81
N SER A 61 -26.35 -18.94 1.73
CA SER A 61 -26.61 -17.57 2.15
C SER A 61 -26.43 -17.45 3.66
N LYS A 62 -25.18 -17.49 4.13
CA LYS A 62 -24.82 -16.80 5.36
C LYS A 62 -24.97 -15.33 4.99
N SER A 63 -26.10 -14.76 5.42
CA SER A 63 -26.49 -13.37 5.26
C SER A 63 -25.27 -12.45 5.35
N LEU A 64 -24.87 -11.84 4.23
CA LEU A 64 -24.12 -10.60 4.34
C LEU A 64 -24.98 -9.64 5.18
N PRO A 65 -24.40 -8.94 6.16
CA PRO A 65 -25.14 -7.91 6.87
C PRO A 65 -25.65 -6.93 5.83
N LYS A 66 -26.97 -6.73 5.78
CA LYS A 66 -27.56 -5.64 5.02
C LYS A 66 -26.98 -4.37 5.62
N SER A 67 -26.14 -3.67 4.86
CA SER A 67 -25.80 -2.29 5.21
C SER A 67 -27.12 -1.52 5.20
N ASN A 68 -27.57 -1.10 6.38
CA ASN A 68 -28.69 -0.18 6.49
C ASN A 68 -28.21 1.14 5.89
N THR A 69 -28.56 1.37 4.63
CA THR A 69 -28.60 2.70 4.04
C THR A 69 -29.87 3.35 4.56
N GLU A 70 -29.84 3.75 5.83
CA GLU A 70 -30.80 4.66 6.43
C GLU A 70 -30.01 5.93 6.75
N ASP A 71 -30.14 6.91 5.85
CA ASP A 71 -30.16 8.35 6.10
C ASP A 71 -29.64 8.77 7.49
N GLN A 72 -28.33 9.01 7.61
CA GLN A 72 -27.77 9.79 8.71
C GLN A 72 -27.51 11.22 8.23
N GLU A 73 -28.60 11.90 7.91
CA GLU A 73 -28.72 13.33 8.21
C GLU A 73 -29.09 13.41 9.71
N ASP A 74 -28.49 14.34 10.45
CA ASP A 74 -28.65 14.55 11.90
C ASP A 74 -27.89 13.58 12.81
N LEU A 75 -26.62 13.90 13.13
CA LEU A 75 -25.95 13.61 14.41
C LEU A 75 -24.51 14.16 14.36
N THR A 76 -24.28 15.37 14.87
CA THR A 76 -23.11 15.75 15.72
C THR A 76 -23.04 17.28 15.92
N GLU A 77 -24.09 17.87 16.49
CA GLU A 77 -23.98 19.05 17.35
C GLU A 77 -23.91 18.57 18.80
N GLN A 78 -22.74 18.11 19.26
CA GLN A 78 -22.39 17.92 20.68
C GLN A 78 -20.97 17.35 20.79
N SER A 79 -19.98 18.08 20.29
CA SER A 79 -18.57 17.79 20.55
C SER A 79 -18.05 18.77 21.58
N ASN A 80 -18.42 18.60 22.85
CA ASN A 80 -17.75 19.23 24.00
C ASN A 80 -18.07 18.39 25.24
N GLU A 81 -17.03 18.03 26.01
CA GLU A 81 -17.08 17.35 27.33
C GLU A 81 -17.27 15.82 27.33
N ILE A 82 -16.16 15.08 27.24
CA ILE A 82 -16.09 13.75 27.88
C ILE A 82 -14.87 13.72 28.79
N HIS A 83 -15.19 13.76 30.08
CA HIS A 83 -14.30 13.58 31.22
C HIS A 83 -13.66 12.19 31.23
N LEU A 84 -12.39 12.17 31.62
CA LEU A 84 -11.56 11.02 31.96
C LEU A 84 -12.24 10.08 32.96
N THR A 85 -12.49 8.82 32.59
CA THR A 85 -12.43 7.68 33.51
C THR A 85 -12.03 6.41 32.75
N ASP A 86 -10.73 6.10 32.78
CA ASP A 86 -10.22 4.78 32.48
C ASP A 86 -10.81 3.82 33.52
N ASN A 87 -11.68 2.87 33.12
CA ASN A 87 -11.87 1.53 33.74
C ASN A 87 -13.16 0.76 33.33
N VAL A 88 -14.04 1.26 32.45
CA VAL A 88 -15.36 0.61 32.21
C VAL A 88 -15.52 -0.14 30.87
N ILE A 89 -14.62 -0.02 29.89
CA ILE A 89 -14.81 -0.59 28.54
C ILE A 89 -14.08 -1.94 28.38
N LYS A 90 -14.43 -2.96 29.17
CA LYS A 90 -13.91 -4.34 28.98
C LYS A 90 -14.92 -5.36 28.50
N GLU A 91 -16.20 -5.02 28.41
CA GLU A 91 -17.25 -5.95 28.02
C GLU A 91 -18.21 -5.22 27.08
N GLN A 92 -18.51 -5.82 25.92
CA GLN A 92 -19.33 -5.27 24.80
C GLN A 92 -18.58 -4.30 23.88
N ASN A 93 -18.16 -4.76 22.70
CA ASN A 93 -18.05 -3.99 21.44
C ASN A 93 -17.49 -4.90 20.32
N HIS A 94 -18.28 -5.89 19.89
CA HIS A 94 -18.12 -6.54 18.57
C HIS A 94 -18.76 -5.64 17.50
N ILE A 95 -18.40 -4.36 17.52
CA ILE A 95 -18.83 -3.36 16.56
C ILE A 95 -17.62 -3.22 15.63
N ASP A 96 -17.72 -3.86 14.47
CA ASP A 96 -16.86 -3.74 13.29
C ASP A 96 -15.61 -2.89 13.54
N THR A 97 -14.52 -3.54 13.97
CA THR A 97 -13.23 -2.89 14.18
C THR A 97 -12.78 -2.25 12.88
N ILE A 98 -13.07 -0.96 12.72
CA ILE A 98 -12.47 -0.13 11.70
C ILE A 98 -10.97 -0.22 11.94
N GLU A 99 -10.28 -0.98 11.09
CA GLU A 99 -8.83 -1.09 11.10
C GLU A 99 -8.27 0.33 10.95
N LEU A 100 -7.73 0.86 12.04
CA LEU A 100 -7.13 2.19 12.06
C LEU A 100 -5.81 2.14 11.28
N ASP A 101 -5.57 3.13 10.43
CA ASP A 101 -4.34 3.20 9.63
C ASP A 101 -3.07 3.23 10.49
N MET A 102 -3.16 3.76 11.71
CA MET A 102 -2.03 3.96 12.63
C MET A 102 -2.07 3.02 13.83
N TYR A 103 -0.89 2.66 14.34
CA TYR A 103 -0.78 2.00 15.64
C TYR A 103 -1.15 2.96 16.78
N LYS A 104 -1.75 2.42 17.85
CA LYS A 104 -2.01 3.16 19.08
C LYS A 104 -0.67 3.57 19.72
N PRO A 105 -0.52 4.82 20.19
CA PRO A 105 0.70 5.25 20.85
C PRO A 105 0.91 4.47 22.15
N SER A 106 2.18 4.19 22.49
CA SER A 106 2.51 3.60 23.79
C SER A 106 2.24 4.58 24.94
N ASN A 107 2.04 4.07 26.16
CA ASN A 107 1.83 4.91 27.34
C ASN A 107 3.00 5.88 27.59
N ASP A 108 4.23 5.49 27.25
CA ASP A 108 5.40 6.36 27.39
C ASP A 108 5.39 7.52 26.39
N VAL A 109 4.94 7.24 25.16
CA VAL A 109 4.69 8.29 24.16
C VAL A 109 3.60 9.24 24.65
N LEU A 110 2.50 8.72 25.22
CA LEU A 110 1.44 9.55 25.78
C LEU A 110 1.96 10.48 26.88
N LYS A 111 2.77 9.97 27.82
CA LYS A 111 3.42 10.80 28.85
C LYS A 111 4.28 11.90 28.21
N LEU A 112 5.08 11.56 27.21
CA LEU A 112 5.95 12.51 26.51
C LEU A 112 5.15 13.59 25.78
N LEU A 113 3.94 13.30 25.26
CA LEU A 113 3.08 14.32 24.63
C LEU A 113 2.65 15.42 25.61
N TYR A 114 2.42 15.07 26.87
CA TYR A 114 1.91 15.97 27.90
C TYR A 114 2.99 16.48 28.88
N ASP A 115 4.26 16.15 28.63
CA ASP A 115 5.39 16.61 29.44
C ASP A 115 5.92 17.96 28.96
N GLY A 116 5.44 19.05 29.57
CA GLY A 116 5.94 20.42 29.36
C GLY A 116 5.31 21.17 28.18
N ILE A 117 5.92 22.32 27.82
CA ILE A 117 5.38 23.27 26.85
C ILE A 117 6.10 23.13 25.50
N SER A 118 5.33 23.04 24.39
CA SER A 118 5.90 22.82 23.04
C SER A 118 6.81 23.93 22.54
N LYS A 119 6.61 25.18 23.01
CA LYS A 119 7.46 26.33 22.67
C LYS A 119 8.90 26.20 23.18
N GLU A 120 9.11 25.46 24.28
CA GLU A 120 10.44 25.20 24.85
C GLU A 120 11.11 23.96 24.23
N GLY A 121 10.52 23.36 23.20
CA GLY A 121 11.01 22.11 22.62
C GLY A 121 10.61 20.85 23.41
N LYS A 122 9.73 20.97 24.41
CA LYS A 122 9.21 19.83 25.20
C LYS A 122 7.85 19.35 24.69
N GLY A 123 7.28 18.33 25.33
CA GLY A 123 5.94 17.84 25.04
C GLY A 123 5.78 17.36 23.59
N ARG A 124 4.73 17.85 22.94
CA ARG A 124 4.44 17.59 21.51
C ARG A 124 5.59 17.91 20.56
N SER A 125 6.38 18.95 20.81
CA SER A 125 7.50 19.29 19.91
C SER A 125 8.57 18.20 19.93
N ARG A 126 8.96 17.75 21.13
CA ARG A 126 9.86 16.61 21.32
C ARG A 126 9.29 15.34 20.70
N TYR A 127 8.00 15.09 20.90
CA TYR A 127 7.33 13.93 20.31
C TYR A 127 7.46 13.90 18.79
N LEU A 128 7.22 15.02 18.11
CA LEU A 128 7.31 15.08 16.65
C LEU A 128 8.75 14.83 16.17
N HIS A 129 9.75 15.39 16.87
CA HIS A 129 11.16 15.15 16.54
C HIS A 129 11.56 13.69 16.72
N ASP A 130 11.13 13.05 17.80
CA ASP A 130 11.41 11.63 18.05
C ASP A 130 10.61 10.72 17.12
N ARG A 131 9.35 11.06 16.85
CA ARG A 131 8.51 10.35 15.89
C ARG A 131 9.07 10.42 14.48
N TYR A 132 9.69 11.53 14.08
CA TYR A 132 10.28 11.64 12.75
C TYR A 132 11.37 10.59 12.50
N LYS A 133 12.13 10.20 13.53
CA LYS A 133 13.21 9.20 13.45
C LYS A 133 12.73 7.75 13.30
N LEU A 134 11.47 7.47 13.67
CA LEU A 134 10.89 6.12 13.54
C LEU A 134 10.61 5.77 12.08
N ASN A 135 10.68 4.50 11.73
CA ASN A 135 10.29 4.03 10.40
C ASN A 135 8.77 4.20 10.19
N LEU A 136 8.34 4.24 8.93
CA LEU A 136 6.92 4.34 8.61
C LEU A 136 6.15 3.07 9.01
N GLU A 137 6.79 1.91 8.86
CA GLU A 137 6.30 0.58 9.23
C GLU A 137 6.02 0.46 10.73
N ASP A 138 6.72 1.22 11.59
CA ASP A 138 6.46 1.26 13.04
C ASP A 138 5.29 2.19 13.41
N LYS A 139 4.85 3.05 12.49
CA LYS A 139 3.82 4.08 12.72
C LYS A 139 2.46 3.67 12.18
N PHE A 140 2.46 3.04 11.01
CA PHE A 140 1.26 2.70 10.25
C PHE A 140 1.16 1.20 10.06
N GLN A 141 -0.06 0.66 10.14
CA GLN A 141 -0.34 -0.75 9.90
C GLN A 141 -0.21 -1.09 8.41
N PHE A 142 -0.59 -0.13 7.57
CA PHE A 142 -0.61 -0.26 6.12
C PHE A 142 -0.07 1.03 5.46
N PRO A 143 0.46 0.96 4.22
CA PRO A 143 0.93 2.13 3.50
C PRO A 143 -0.24 3.01 3.05
N VAL A 144 -0.56 4.08 3.78
CA VAL A 144 -1.71 4.97 3.50
C VAL A 144 -1.57 5.75 2.19
N LEU A 145 -0.34 6.04 1.78
CA LEU A 145 -0.03 6.79 0.55
C LEU A 145 0.66 5.88 -0.46
N SER A 146 0.44 6.15 -1.75
CA SER A 146 1.08 5.39 -2.84
C SER A 146 2.61 5.48 -2.80
N SER A 147 3.17 6.59 -2.29
CA SER A 147 4.61 6.73 -2.09
C SER A 147 5.18 5.84 -0.98
N MET A 148 4.34 5.35 -0.06
CA MET A 148 4.76 4.45 1.03
C MET A 148 4.77 2.99 0.59
N GLU A 149 4.04 2.64 -0.47
CA GLU A 149 4.00 1.28 -1.00
C GLU A 149 5.37 0.83 -1.51
N TYR A 150 6.09 1.75 -2.16
CA TYR A 150 7.46 1.48 -2.58
C TYR A 150 8.38 1.35 -1.37
N GLY A 151 8.84 0.13 -1.14
CA GLY A 151 9.77 -0.19 -0.06
C GLY A 151 9.13 -0.64 1.24
N TRP A 152 7.80 -0.73 1.30
CA TRP A 152 7.10 -1.29 2.45
C TRP A 152 7.51 -2.75 2.68
N GLY A 153 8.00 -3.07 3.88
CA GLY A 153 8.49 -4.40 4.25
C GLY A 153 9.90 -4.72 3.72
N HIS A 154 10.61 -3.76 3.13
CA HIS A 154 12.00 -3.97 2.71
C HIS A 154 12.93 -4.26 3.89
N ALA A 155 12.67 -3.71 5.09
CA ALA A 155 13.49 -3.98 6.27
C ALA A 155 13.56 -5.49 6.59
N ASP A 156 12.42 -6.17 6.52
CA ASP A 156 12.31 -7.62 6.73
C ASP A 156 13.00 -8.43 5.64
N LEU A 157 12.89 -7.97 4.38
CA LEU A 157 13.54 -8.61 3.23
C LEU A 157 15.06 -8.43 3.26
N ILE A 158 15.55 -7.25 3.63
CA ILE A 158 16.97 -6.96 3.79
C ILE A 158 17.54 -7.77 4.95
N SER A 159 16.84 -7.85 6.09
CA SER A 159 17.28 -8.68 7.22
C SER A 159 17.44 -10.15 6.81
N LYS A 160 16.45 -10.71 6.12
CA LYS A 160 16.48 -12.09 5.60
C LYS A 160 17.56 -12.30 4.54
N SER A 161 17.78 -11.33 3.66
CA SER A 161 18.76 -11.44 2.57
C SER A 161 20.20 -11.12 3.00
N THR A 162 20.40 -10.26 3.99
CA THR A 162 21.73 -9.91 4.54
C THR A 162 22.24 -11.01 5.47
N ALA A 163 21.35 -11.74 6.14
CA ALA A 163 21.68 -13.02 6.76
C ALA A 163 22.20 -14.05 5.73
N GLN A 164 21.84 -13.87 4.46
CA GLN A 164 22.44 -14.54 3.31
C GLN A 164 23.34 -13.61 2.48
N SER A 165 24.15 -12.76 3.13
CA SER A 165 25.31 -12.18 2.44
C SER A 165 26.07 -13.34 1.81
N ARG A 166 25.89 -13.50 0.50
CA ARG A 166 26.35 -14.69 -0.22
C ARG A 166 27.85 -14.69 0.00
N LYS A 167 28.39 -15.73 0.63
CA LYS A 167 29.84 -15.88 0.88
C LYS A 167 30.70 -15.65 -0.39
N PHE A 168 30.09 -15.80 -1.57
CA PHE A 168 30.70 -15.59 -2.88
C PHE A 168 29.91 -14.62 -3.79
N GLY A 169 29.05 -13.78 -3.21
CA GLY A 169 28.29 -12.78 -3.98
C GLY A 169 29.21 -11.67 -4.46
N ARG A 170 29.16 -11.36 -5.75
CA ARG A 170 29.81 -10.15 -6.28
C ARG A 170 29.00 -8.94 -5.84
N GLN A 171 29.36 -8.31 -4.72
CA GLN A 171 28.76 -7.04 -4.31
C GLN A 171 29.47 -5.88 -5.02
N CYS A 172 28.72 -4.83 -5.37
CA CYS A 172 29.19 -3.57 -5.95
C CYS A 172 30.05 -3.63 -7.24
N VAL A 173 29.86 -4.61 -8.13
CA VAL A 173 30.61 -4.67 -9.41
C VAL A 173 30.48 -3.38 -10.22
N ILE A 174 29.28 -2.79 -10.30
CA ILE A 174 29.05 -1.57 -11.09
C ILE A 174 29.74 -0.37 -10.44
N GLU A 175 29.58 -0.17 -9.13
CA GLU A 175 30.20 0.95 -8.42
C GLU A 175 31.73 0.89 -8.50
N ASP A 176 32.30 -0.29 -8.21
CA ASP A 176 33.74 -0.52 -8.23
C ASP A 176 34.34 -0.43 -9.64
N SER A 177 33.57 -0.77 -10.67
CA SER A 177 34.07 -0.77 -12.06
C SER A 177 33.86 0.56 -12.78
N PHE A 178 32.67 1.16 -12.69
CA PHE A 178 32.32 2.41 -13.40
C PHE A 178 32.78 3.66 -12.66
N TYR A 179 32.68 3.68 -11.32
CA TYR A 179 32.86 4.90 -10.53
C TYR A 179 34.13 4.80 -9.68
N ARG A 180 35.27 5.08 -10.30
CA ARG A 180 36.52 5.24 -9.55
C ARG A 180 36.55 6.61 -8.89
N ARG A 181 36.91 6.64 -7.59
CA ARG A 181 37.10 7.87 -6.79
C ARG A 181 38.07 8.87 -7.45
N THR A 182 38.98 8.36 -8.27
CA THR A 182 39.77 9.11 -9.25
C THR A 182 39.27 8.73 -10.64
N GLY A 183 38.49 9.61 -11.28
CA GLY A 183 37.96 9.37 -12.64
C GLY A 183 39.04 8.91 -13.63
N ILE A 184 38.63 8.16 -14.65
CA ILE A 184 39.37 7.58 -15.79
C ILE A 184 40.91 7.57 -15.62
N PRO A 185 41.57 6.41 -15.47
CA PRO A 185 43.03 6.39 -15.51
C PRO A 185 43.50 6.95 -16.85
N PHE A 186 44.06 8.17 -16.82
CA PHE A 186 44.48 8.97 -17.97
C PHE A 186 45.38 8.22 -18.97
N LYS A 187 45.95 7.07 -18.56
CA LYS A 187 46.79 6.21 -19.38
C LYS A 187 46.05 5.47 -20.50
N HIS A 188 44.73 5.29 -20.41
CA HIS A 188 43.91 4.72 -21.51
C HIS A 188 43.16 5.78 -22.32
N GLY A 189 43.08 7.03 -21.83
CA GLY A 189 42.45 8.14 -22.55
C GLY A 189 43.34 8.75 -23.64
N ALA A 190 44.67 8.66 -23.50
CA ALA A 190 45.63 9.23 -24.44
C ALA A 190 45.46 8.69 -25.88
N GLY A 191 45.20 7.38 -26.02
CA GLY A 191 44.95 6.76 -27.33
C GLY A 191 43.56 7.03 -27.92
N MET A 192 42.56 7.37 -27.10
CA MET A 192 41.17 7.59 -27.55
C MET A 192 40.86 9.05 -27.88
N LEU A 193 41.59 10.01 -27.31
CA LEU A 193 41.39 11.44 -27.56
C LEU A 193 42.28 12.01 -28.67
N GLY A 194 43.11 11.19 -29.31
CA GLY A 194 43.94 11.62 -30.45
C GLY A 194 44.96 12.72 -30.11
N LEU A 195 45.27 12.93 -28.82
CA LEU A 195 46.15 13.98 -28.34
C LEU A 195 47.65 13.64 -28.50
N ASP A 196 47.99 12.40 -28.85
CA ASP A 196 49.38 11.97 -29.13
C ASP A 196 49.96 12.56 -30.43
N LYS A 197 49.21 13.40 -31.16
CA LYS A 197 49.71 14.10 -32.37
C LYS A 197 50.30 15.48 -32.11
N TYR A 198 50.35 15.94 -30.86
CA TYR A 198 50.94 17.23 -30.51
C TYR A 198 51.93 17.09 -29.35
N SER A 199 53.12 16.57 -29.66
CA SER A 199 54.33 16.85 -28.88
C SER A 199 55.06 18.01 -29.56
N PHE A 200 54.99 19.19 -28.93
CA PHE A 200 56.04 20.19 -28.97
C PHE A 200 56.79 20.15 -27.65
#